data_AF-A0A1C7DQ21-F1
#
_entry.id   AF-A0A1C7DQ21-F1
#
_cell.length_a   1.000
_cell.length_b   1.000
_cell.length_c   1.000
_cell.angle_alpha   90.00
_cell.angle_beta   90.00
_cell.angle_gamma   90.00
#
_symmetry.space_group_name_H-M   'P 1'
#
loop_
_entity.id
_entity.type
_entity.pdbx_description
1 polymer ?
#
loop_
_entity_poly.entity_id
_entity_poly.type
_entity_poly.pdbx_seq_one_letter_code
_entity_poly.pdbx_strand_id
1 'polypeptide(L)' 'MKKEEYIPLNELGQRQKELPGVFPVFKKIRRVDGELIGEVQAYSDEYGNRLEKNLGNKQNLH' A
#
# COMPACT_ATOMS: atom_id res chain seq x y z
N MET A 1 -16.66 4.71 7.46
CA MET A 1 -15.46 4.77 8.32
C MET A 1 -14.44 3.78 7.78
N LYS A 2 -13.24 4.22 7.39
CA LYS A 2 -12.16 3.29 7.01
C LYS A 2 -11.60 2.72 8.31
N LYS A 3 -11.70 1.40 8.50
CA LYS A 3 -11.02 0.72 9.61
C LYS A 3 -9.52 0.75 9.30
N GLU A 4 -8.73 1.34 10.17
CA GLU A 4 -7.28 1.23 10.10
C GLU A 4 -6.89 -0.16 10.59
N GLU A 5 -6.25 -0.94 9.72
CA GLU A 5 -5.82 -2.30 10.02
C GLU A 5 -4.29 -2.28 10.19
N TYR A 6 -3.84 -2.64 11.39
CA TYR A 6 -2.42 -2.74 11.70
C TYR A 6 -1.94 -4.16 11.47
N ILE A 7 -0.87 -4.30 10.68
CA ILE A 7 -0.19 -5.59 10.48
C ILE A 7 1.31 -5.45 10.73
N PRO A 8 1.94 -6.44 11.37
CA PRO A 8 3.40 -6.53 11.43
C PRO A 8 4.02 -6.62 10.03
N LEU A 9 5.18 -5.97 9.83
CA LEU A 9 5.81 -5.92 8.51
C LEU A 9 6.25 -7.30 8.00
N ASN A 10 6.63 -8.21 8.89
CA ASN A 10 6.98 -9.59 8.56
C ASN A 10 5.78 -10.42 8.07
N GLU A 11 4.55 -10.02 8.40
CA GLU A 11 3.32 -10.69 7.95
C GLU A 11 2.77 -10.13 6.63
N LEU A 12 3.25 -8.96 6.21
CA LEU A 12 2.79 -8.26 5.01
C LEU A 12 2.79 -9.15 3.76
N GLY A 13 3.85 -9.94 3.57
CA GLY A 13 3.98 -10.82 2.40
C GLY A 13 2.91 -11.92 2.34
N GLN A 14 2.47 -12.43 3.49
CA GLN A 14 1.38 -13.39 3.57
C GLN A 14 0.03 -12.70 3.35
N ARG A 15 -0.20 -11.57 4.02
CA ARG A 15 -1.44 -10.81 3.91
C ARG A 15 -1.70 -10.26 2.52
N GLN A 16 -0.66 -9.87 1.77
CA GLN A 16 -0.79 -9.50 0.35
C GLN A 16 -1.30 -10.64 -0.54
N LYS A 17 -0.97 -11.89 -0.20
CA LYS A 17 -1.45 -13.08 -0.94
C LYS A 17 -2.89 -13.42 -0.59
N GLU A 18 -3.25 -13.27 0.68
CA GLU A 18 -4.60 -13.59 1.20
C GLU A 18 -5.63 -12.52 0.84
N LEU A 19 -5.22 -11.24 0.86
CA LEU A 19 -6.10 -10.08 0.67
C LEU A 19 -5.48 -9.10 -0.35
N PRO A 20 -5.35 -9.51 -1.63
CA PRO A 20 -4.92 -8.59 -2.68
C PRO A 20 -5.95 -7.45 -2.77
N GLY A 21 -5.48 -6.22 -2.50
CA GLY A 21 -6.29 -4.98 -2.59
C GLY A 21 -6.49 -4.25 -1.29
N VAL A 22 -6.34 -4.96 -0.18
CA VAL A 22 -6.25 -4.34 1.14
C VAL A 22 -4.82 -3.87 1.39
N PHE A 23 -3.85 -4.75 1.13
CA PHE A 23 -2.44 -4.47 1.39
C PHE A 23 -1.66 -4.11 0.12
N PRO A 24 -0.94 -2.97 0.10
CA PRO A 24 -0.08 -2.61 -1.03
C PRO A 24 1.10 -3.55 -1.16
N VAL A 25 1.54 -3.76 -2.40
CA VAL A 25 2.87 -4.28 -2.69
C VAL A 25 3.87 -3.11 -2.63
N PHE A 26 4.87 -3.22 -1.77
CA PHE A 26 5.94 -2.21 -1.67
C PHE A 26 7.12 -2.60 -2.57
N LYS A 27 7.63 -1.64 -3.33
CA LYS A 27 8.85 -1.78 -4.14
C LYS A 27 10.10 -1.68 -3.26
N LYS A 28 10.08 -0.77 -2.29
CA LYS A 28 11.21 -0.48 -1.41
C LYS A 28 10.70 0.03 -0.07
N ILE A 29 11.36 -0.37 1.02
CA ILE A 29 11.14 0.19 2.35
C ILE A 29 12.47 0.79 2.81
N ARG A 30 12.44 2.02 3.34
CA ARG A 30 13.61 2.75 3.82
C ARG A 30 13.32 3.41 5.15
N ARG A 31 14.36 3.61 5.97
CA ARG A 31 14.26 4.39 7.20
C ARG A 31 14.68 5.84 6.92
N VAL A 32 13.85 6.80 7.31
CA VAL A 32 14.09 8.24 7.19
C VAL A 32 13.72 8.86 8.54
N ASP A 33 14.65 9.58 9.16
CA ASP A 33 14.45 10.23 10.47
C ASP A 33 13.89 9.30 11.58
N GLY A 34 14.27 8.02 11.55
CA GLY A 34 13.80 6.99 12.49
C GLY A 34 12.50 6.29 12.09
N GLU A 35 11.75 6.83 11.12
CA GLU A 35 10.50 6.27 10.62
C GLU A 35 10.72 5.33 9.43
N LEU A 36 9.89 4.29 9.29
CA LEU A 36 9.89 3.41 8.13
C LEU A 36 8.92 3.93 7.06
N ILE A 37 9.45 4.28 5.90
CA ILE A 37 8.69 4.76 4.75
C ILE A 37 8.77 3.73 3.62
N GLY A 38 7.62 3.27 3.13
CA GLY A 38 7.50 2.35 2.00
C GLY A 38 7.10 3.05 0.69
N GLU A 39 7.83 2.78 -0.39
CA GLU A 39 7.43 3.12 -1.77
C GLU A 39 6.48 2.04 -2.29
N VAL A 40 5.22 2.41 -2.55
CA VAL A 40 4.21 1.48 -3.05
C VAL A 40 4.39 1.23 -4.54
N GLN A 41 4.45 -0.02 -4.96
CA GLN A 41 4.55 -0.46 -6.35
C GLN A 41 3.19 -0.63 -7.02
N ALA A 42 2.25 -1.25 -6.30
CA ALA A 42 0.94 -1.62 -6.82
C ALA A 42 -0.06 -1.88 -5.69
N TYR A 43 -1.33 -1.75 -6.04
CA TYR A 43 -2.45 -2.43 -5.41
C TYR A 43 -3.01 -3.40 -6.44
N SER A 44 -3.60 -4.50 -6.01
CA SER A 44 -4.30 -5.44 -6.91
C SER A 44 -5.72 -5.65 -6.40
N ASP A 45 -6.72 -5.90 -7.23
CA ASP A 45 -8.05 -6.32 -6.72
C ASP A 45 -8.05 -7.79 -6.27
N GLU A 46 -9.20 -8.30 -5.81
CA GLU A 46 -9.38 -9.70 -5.42
C GLU A 46 -9.09 -10.70 -6.55
N TYR A 47 -9.08 -10.24 -7.80
CA TYR A 47 -8.78 -11.03 -9.00
C TYR A 47 -7.33 -10.86 -9.47
N GLY A 48 -6.51 -10.10 -8.75
CA GLY A 48 -5.11 -9.84 -9.08
C GLY A 48 -4.89 -8.74 -10.13
N ASN A 49 -5.94 -8.06 -10.61
CA ASN A 49 -5.81 -6.96 -11.55
C ASN A 49 -5.19 -5.75 -10.86
N ARG A 50 -4.24 -5.09 -11.52
CA ARG A 50 -3.58 -3.91 -10.97
C ARG A 50 -4.59 -2.77 -10.78
N LEU A 51 -4.78 -2.35 -9.54
CA LEU A 51 -5.50 -1.14 -9.21
C LEU A 51 -4.54 0.04 -9.44
N GLU A 52 -4.80 0.83 -10.50
CA GLU A 52 -4.14 2.12 -10.68
C GLU A 52 -4.53 3.02 -9.53
N LYS A 53 -3.69 3.07 -8.50
CA LYS A 53 -3.89 4.02 -7.43
C LYS A 53 -3.60 5.40 -8.00
N ASN A 54 -4.64 6.21 -8.18
CA ASN A 54 -4.54 7.67 -8.31
C ASN A 54 -3.85 8.23 -7.05
N LEU A 55 -2.53 8.10 -6.98
CA LEU A 55 -1.70 8.64 -5.92
C LEU A 55 -1.52 10.14 -6.20
N GLY A 56 -2.59 10.88 -5.92
CA GLY A 56 -2.56 12.32 -5.70
C GLY A 56 -2.07 13.16 -6.86
N ASN A 57 -2.88 13.32 -7.90
CA ASN A 57 -2.92 14.62 -8.55
C ASN A 57 -3.65 15.55 -7.57
N LYS A 58 -2.89 16.26 -6.72
CA LYS A 58 -3.35 17.51 -6.13
C LYS A 58 -3.57 18.48 -7.29
N GLN A 59 -4.73 18.42 -7.94
CA GLN A 59 -5.19 19.56 -8.70
C GLN A 59 -5.49 20.64 -7.67
N ASN A 60 -4.63 21.66 -7.65
CA ASN A 60 -4.98 22.99 -7.18
C ASN A 60 -6.34 23.35 -7.77
N LEU A 61 -7.40 23.27 -6.97
CA LEU A 61 -8.60 24.06 -7.23
C LEU A 61 -8.40 25.38 -6.52
N HIS A 62 -8.02 26.34 -7.35
CA HIS A 62 -8.06 27.78 -7.12
C HIS A 62 -9.50 28.27 -7.01
#